data_AF-A0A975C218-F1
#
_entry.id   AF-A0A975C218-F1
#
_cell.length_a   1.000
_cell.length_b   1.000
_cell.length_c   1.000
_cell.angle_alpha   90.00
_cell.angle_beta   90.00
_cell.angle_gamma   90.00
#
_symmetry.space_group_name_H-M   'P 1'
#
loop_
_entity.id
_entity.type
_entity.pdbx_description
1 polymer ?
#
loop_
_entity_poly.entity_id
_entity_poly.type
_entity_poly.pdbx_seq_one_letter_code
_entity_poly.pdbx_strand_id
1 'polypeptide(L)'
;MPISLALLFLMAQAAVPGAPQTMGQTSGQTAPETPVMPEPIVAPLRDASVTLECGLQADGGLTNCRVVSETPAGHGLGDRALRDARRTRYSRPTVPPRPGETVRFTTRYPWPAGVPDQP
;
A
#
# COMPACT_ATOMS: atom_id res chain seq x y z
N MET A 1 -19.44 -50.85 -64.42
CA MET A 1 -19.06 -50.21 -65.69
C MET A 1 -19.94 -48.96 -65.89
N PRO A 2 -19.41 -47.87 -66.44
CA PRO A 2 -19.09 -46.67 -65.67
C PRO A 2 -19.90 -45.40 -66.06
N ILE A 3 -19.85 -44.39 -65.17
CA ILE A 3 -19.68 -42.96 -65.48
C ILE A 3 -20.72 -42.31 -66.42
N SER A 4 -21.57 -41.45 -65.87
CA SER A 4 -22.04 -40.24 -66.56
C SER A 4 -22.17 -39.14 -65.52
N LEU A 5 -21.11 -38.33 -65.38
CA LEU A 5 -20.90 -37.03 -66.04
C LEU A 5 -21.86 -35.95 -65.50
N ALA A 6 -21.31 -35.20 -64.54
CA ALA A 6 -21.26 -33.74 -64.55
C ALA A 6 -22.51 -33.00 -65.07
N LEU A 7 -23.39 -32.64 -64.15
CA LEU A 7 -24.09 -31.35 -64.27
C LEU A 7 -23.37 -30.34 -63.39
N LEU A 8 -22.65 -29.45 -64.06
CA LEU A 8 -22.15 -28.18 -63.57
C LEU A 8 -23.23 -27.48 -62.74
N PHE A 9 -23.04 -27.42 -61.42
CA PHE A 9 -23.78 -26.50 -60.59
C PHE A 9 -23.11 -25.12 -60.73
N LEU A 10 -23.58 -24.34 -61.69
CA LEU A 10 -23.22 -22.94 -61.88
C LEU A 10 -23.83 -22.15 -60.72
N MET A 11 -23.14 -22.12 -59.57
CA MET A 11 -23.53 -21.27 -58.44
C MET A 11 -23.29 -19.81 -58.83
N ALA A 12 -24.38 -19.08 -59.05
CA ALA A 12 -24.39 -17.64 -59.24
C ALA A 12 -23.89 -16.95 -57.96
N GLN A 13 -22.82 -16.18 -58.10
CA GLN A 13 -22.21 -15.39 -57.04
C GLN A 13 -23.12 -14.19 -56.72
N ALA A 14 -23.90 -14.27 -55.64
CA ALA A 14 -24.57 -13.09 -55.10
C ALA A 14 -23.53 -12.20 -54.41
N ALA A 15 -23.26 -11.03 -55.02
CA ALA A 15 -22.42 -9.99 -54.45
C ALA A 15 -22.97 -9.55 -53.09
N VAL A 16 -22.11 -9.62 -52.07
CA VAL A 16 -22.31 -9.04 -50.74
C VAL A 16 -22.26 -7.51 -50.87
N PRO A 17 -23.33 -6.76 -50.55
CA PRO A 17 -23.21 -5.32 -50.37
C PRO A 17 -22.47 -5.04 -49.07
N GLY A 18 -21.32 -4.37 -49.19
CA GLY A 18 -20.47 -3.96 -48.07
C GLY A 18 -21.23 -3.08 -47.06
N ALA A 19 -21.03 -3.40 -45.78
CA ALA A 19 -21.46 -2.53 -44.70
C ALA A 19 -20.71 -1.20 -44.77
N PRO A 20 -21.40 -0.03 -44.64
CA PRO A 20 -20.70 1.22 -44.40
C PRO A 20 -20.07 1.16 -43.01
N GLN A 21 -18.74 1.17 -42.98
CA GLN A 21 -17.99 1.27 -41.74
C GLN A 21 -18.08 2.72 -41.31
N THR A 22 -19.02 3.03 -40.42
CA THR A 22 -19.11 4.37 -39.85
C THR A 22 -17.80 4.63 -39.11
N MET A 23 -17.06 5.57 -39.66
CA MET A 23 -15.82 6.12 -39.17
C MET A 23 -15.91 6.45 -37.68
N GLY A 24 -14.89 6.01 -36.94
CA GLY A 24 -14.36 6.73 -35.77
C GLY A 24 -15.33 6.93 -34.62
N GLN A 25 -15.47 5.92 -33.77
CA GLN A 25 -15.76 6.16 -32.37
C GLN A 25 -14.55 6.86 -31.73
N THR A 26 -14.44 8.19 -31.87
CA THR A 26 -13.73 8.98 -30.84
C THR A 26 -14.69 9.18 -29.66
N SER A 27 -15.15 8.06 -29.09
CA SER A 27 -15.48 8.05 -27.67
C SER A 27 -14.16 8.26 -26.96
N GLY A 28 -13.84 9.53 -26.70
CA GLY A 28 -12.90 9.90 -25.65
C GLY A 28 -13.42 9.29 -24.37
N GLN A 29 -13.04 8.04 -24.14
CA GLN A 29 -13.05 7.43 -22.84
C GLN A 29 -11.98 8.23 -22.08
N THR A 30 -12.40 9.33 -21.45
CA THR A 30 -11.75 9.71 -20.21
C THR A 30 -12.05 8.54 -19.29
N ALA A 31 -11.17 7.54 -19.31
CA ALA A 31 -11.08 6.59 -18.23
C ALA A 31 -11.17 7.42 -16.95
N PRO A 32 -11.96 7.02 -15.94
CA PRO A 32 -11.88 7.69 -14.65
C PRO A 32 -10.40 7.68 -14.31
N GLU A 33 -9.81 8.87 -14.29
CA GLU A 33 -8.42 9.04 -13.94
C GLU A 33 -8.35 8.42 -12.56
N THR A 34 -7.82 7.19 -12.50
CA THR A 34 -7.59 6.54 -11.23
C THR A 34 -6.79 7.59 -10.50
N PRO A 35 -7.22 8.07 -9.32
CA PRO A 35 -6.45 9.07 -8.62
C PRO A 35 -5.04 8.51 -8.56
N VAL A 36 -4.14 9.10 -9.36
CA VAL A 36 -2.71 8.86 -9.22
C VAL A 36 -2.46 9.59 -7.93
N MET A 37 -2.71 8.89 -6.83
CA MET A 37 -2.08 9.19 -5.58
C MET A 37 -0.62 9.26 -6.00
N PRO A 38 0.02 10.45 -5.95
CA PRO A 38 1.43 10.53 -6.26
C PRO A 38 2.07 9.42 -5.45
N GLU A 39 2.97 8.64 -6.08
CA GLU A 39 3.78 7.69 -5.33
C GLU A 39 4.16 8.37 -4.03
N PRO A 40 3.96 7.74 -2.85
CA PRO A 40 4.48 8.34 -1.64
C PRO A 40 5.93 8.59 -1.99
N ILE A 41 6.31 9.86 -2.17
CA ILE A 41 7.71 10.24 -2.28
C ILE A 41 8.24 9.61 -1.03
N VAL A 42 8.96 8.49 -1.17
CA VAL A 42 9.27 7.61 -0.05
C VAL A 42 10.14 8.50 0.80
N ALA A 43 9.51 9.19 1.76
CA ALA A 43 10.20 10.12 2.61
C ALA A 43 11.25 9.21 3.22
N PRO A 44 12.53 9.48 2.93
CA PRO A 44 13.55 8.50 3.24
C PRO A 44 13.37 8.17 4.71
N LEU A 45 13.45 6.90 5.10
CA LEU A 45 13.30 6.47 6.50
C LEU A 45 14.31 7.14 7.43
N ARG A 46 15.20 8.00 6.89
CA ARG A 46 15.82 9.15 7.54
C ARG A 46 14.83 9.80 8.50
N ASP A 47 15.11 9.63 9.79
CA ASP A 47 14.35 10.20 10.89
C ASP A 47 12.93 9.64 11.05
N ALA A 48 12.71 8.39 10.62
CA ALA A 48 11.48 7.66 10.87
C ALA A 48 11.17 7.63 12.38
N SER A 49 9.91 7.89 12.73
CA SER A 49 9.49 7.95 14.12
C SER A 49 8.05 7.50 14.33
N VAL A 50 7.80 6.97 15.52
CA VAL A 50 6.49 6.50 15.95
C VAL A 50 6.21 7.01 17.35
N THR A 51 5.09 7.68 17.53
CA THR A 51 4.60 8.05 18.86
C THR A 51 3.61 6.99 19.34
N LEU A 52 3.90 6.43 20.51
CA LEU A 52 3.02 5.50 21.21
C LEU A 52 2.41 6.17 22.44
N GLU A 53 1.18 5.75 22.75
CA GLU A 53 0.57 5.98 24.04
C GLU A 53 0.26 4.63 24.69
N CYS A 54 0.74 4.43 25.93
CA CYS A 54 0.63 3.18 26.66
C CYS A 54 0.17 3.43 28.10
N GLY A 55 -0.55 2.47 28.67
CA GLY A 55 -0.77 2.39 30.11
C GLY A 55 0.47 1.84 30.82
N LEU A 56 0.75 2.37 32.01
CA LEU A 56 1.89 1.99 32.85
C LEU A 56 1.44 1.07 33.99
N GLN A 57 2.15 -0.04 34.16
CA GLN A 57 1.94 -1.02 35.24
C GLN A 57 2.88 -0.75 36.42
N ALA A 58 2.59 -1.38 37.57
CA ALA A 58 3.37 -1.21 38.80
C ALA A 58 4.85 -1.64 38.65
N ASP A 59 5.11 -2.64 37.81
CA ASP A 59 6.45 -3.18 37.52
C ASP A 59 7.19 -2.38 36.44
N GLY A 60 6.63 -1.25 35.99
CA GLY A 60 7.13 -0.47 34.85
C GLY A 60 6.80 -1.10 33.49
N GLY A 61 6.03 -2.19 33.45
CA GLY A 61 5.53 -2.78 32.21
C GLY A 61 4.57 -1.84 31.48
N LEU A 62 4.59 -1.90 30.15
CA LEU A 62 3.66 -1.16 29.30
C LEU A 62 2.49 -2.07 28.88
N THR A 63 1.26 -1.54 28.95
CA THR A 63 0.03 -2.23 28.54
C THR A 63 -0.84 -1.31 27.69
N ASN A 64 -1.82 -1.86 26.98
CA ASN A 64 -2.80 -1.11 26.18
C ASN A 64 -2.16 -0.07 25.24
N CYS A 65 -0.99 -0.38 24.69
CA CYS A 65 -0.28 0.52 23.79
C CYS A 65 -1.02 0.71 22.47
N ARG A 66 -1.10 1.96 22.00
CA ARG A 66 -1.61 2.31 20.68
C ARG A 66 -0.69 3.29 19.96
N VAL A 67 -0.70 3.21 18.63
CA VAL A 67 0.01 4.16 17.76
C VAL A 67 -0.79 5.46 17.72
N VAL A 68 -0.15 6.56 18.08
CA VAL A 68 -0.71 7.92 17.98
C VAL A 68 -0.31 8.54 16.65
N SER A 69 0.93 8.34 16.23
CA SER A 69 1.43 8.80 14.93
C SER A 69 2.58 7.93 14.45
N GLU A 70 2.69 7.80 13.13
CA GLU A 70 3.79 7.14 12.43
C GLU A 70 4.23 8.05 11.28
N THR A 71 5.54 8.31 11.21
CA THR A 71 6.14 9.14 10.17
C THR A 71 7.37 8.42 9.62
N PRO A 72 7.44 8.15 8.30
CA PRO A 72 6.34 8.24 7.34
C PRO A 72 5.23 7.22 7.63
N ALA A 73 3.97 7.60 7.40
CA ALA A 73 2.82 6.73 7.66
C ALA A 73 2.76 5.55 6.67
N GLY A 74 2.29 4.40 7.12
CA GLY A 74 2.03 3.24 6.25
C GLY A 74 3.23 2.34 5.97
N HIS A 75 4.33 2.47 6.72
CA HIS A 75 5.55 1.66 6.54
C HIS A 75 5.65 0.50 7.56
N GLY A 76 4.64 0.31 8.40
CA GLY A 76 4.62 -0.75 9.42
C GLY A 76 5.55 -0.48 10.60
N LEU A 77 6.01 0.77 10.77
CA LEU A 77 6.82 1.17 11.91
C LEU A 77 5.99 1.11 13.19
N GLY A 78 4.70 1.42 13.12
CA GLY A 78 3.75 1.30 14.23
C GLY A 78 3.74 -0.11 14.83
N ASP A 79 3.63 -1.13 14.00
CA ASP A 79 3.63 -2.53 14.44
C ASP A 79 4.95 -2.94 15.08
N ARG A 80 6.06 -2.45 14.53
CA ARG A 80 7.39 -2.65 15.14
C ARG A 80 7.45 -2.00 16.51
N ALA A 81 7.06 -0.74 16.62
CA ALA A 81 7.07 -0.01 17.88
C ALA A 81 6.18 -0.70 18.94
N LEU A 82 5.02 -1.22 18.55
CA LEU A 82 4.14 -1.98 19.44
C LEU A 82 4.78 -3.28 19.93
N ARG A 83 5.52 -4.00 19.07
CA ARG A 83 6.27 -5.20 19.49
C ARG A 83 7.41 -4.86 20.44
N ASP A 84 8.12 -3.77 20.18
CA ASP A 84 9.22 -3.30 21.03
C ASP A 84 8.69 -2.91 22.41
N ALA A 85 7.60 -2.14 22.47
CA ALA A 85 6.96 -1.70 23.70
C ALA A 85 6.56 -2.85 24.64
N ARG A 86 6.13 -4.01 24.10
CA ARG A 86 5.79 -5.21 24.90
C ARG A 86 6.98 -5.78 25.67
N ARG A 87 8.20 -5.49 25.23
CA ARG A 87 9.45 -6.00 25.83
C ARG A 87 10.17 -4.94 26.67
N THR A 88 9.78 -3.67 26.54
CA THR A 88 10.36 -2.55 27.28
C THR A 88 9.83 -2.49 28.72
N ARG A 89 10.68 -2.01 29.63
CA ARG A 89 10.27 -1.50 30.94
C ARG A 89 10.49 -0.01 31.00
N TYR A 90 9.44 0.73 31.35
CA TYR A 90 9.50 2.16 31.57
C TYR A 90 9.99 2.43 33.00
N SER A 91 11.08 3.18 33.11
CA SER A 91 11.62 3.62 34.39
C SER A 91 11.89 5.13 34.35
N ARG A 92 11.71 5.79 35.49
CA ARG A 92 12.11 7.17 35.72
C ARG A 92 13.10 7.18 36.90
N PRO A 93 14.17 7.98 36.87
CA PRO A 93 15.19 7.94 37.92
C PRO A 93 14.67 8.31 39.32
N THR A 94 13.66 9.17 39.40
CA THR A 94 13.24 9.80 40.67
C THR A 94 11.80 9.53 41.06
N VAL A 95 11.00 8.90 40.20
CA VAL A 95 9.56 8.70 40.43
C VAL A 95 9.18 7.27 40.07
N PRO A 96 8.63 6.48 41.01
CA PRO A 96 8.18 5.13 40.70
C PRO A 96 7.02 5.14 39.68
N PRO A 97 6.83 4.05 38.92
CA PRO A 97 5.66 3.88 38.08
C PRO A 97 4.36 4.01 38.88
N ARG A 98 3.38 4.73 38.34
CA ARG A 98 2.03 4.78 38.92
C ARG A 98 1.11 3.89 38.08
N PRO A 99 0.56 2.81 38.64
CA PRO A 99 -0.37 1.94 37.92
C PRO A 99 -1.56 2.74 37.37
N GLY A 100 -1.91 2.53 36.11
CA GLY A 100 -3.00 3.24 35.44
C GLY A 100 -2.61 4.63 34.89
N GLU A 101 -1.39 5.11 35.15
CA GLU A 101 -0.83 6.27 34.46
C GLU A 101 -0.71 5.95 32.97
N THR A 102 -0.97 6.96 32.13
CA THR A 102 -0.74 6.86 30.69
C THR A 102 0.54 7.59 30.34
N VAL A 103 1.43 6.93 29.60
CA VAL A 103 2.69 7.49 29.13
C VAL A 103 2.66 7.63 27.61
N ARG A 104 3.17 8.75 27.11
CA ARG A 104 3.33 9.01 25.68
C ARG A 104 4.79 9.26 25.36
N PHE A 105 5.32 8.52 24.40
CA PHE A 105 6.73 8.63 24.01
C PHE A 105 6.91 8.40 22.51
N THR A 106 7.99 8.94 21.96
CA THR A 106 8.33 8.81 20.54
C THR A 106 9.57 7.94 20.39
N THR A 107 9.40 6.82 19.69
CA THR A 107 10.51 5.98 19.24
C THR A 107 11.05 6.57 17.94
N ARG A 108 12.37 6.75 17.87
CA ARG A 108 13.08 7.18 16.65
C ARG A 108 13.85 6.00 16.08
N TYR A 109 13.77 5.84 14.76
CA TYR A 109 14.48 4.84 14.00
C TYR A 109 15.58 5.55 13.22
N PRO A 110 16.82 5.61 13.75
CA PRO A 110 17.91 6.25 13.05
C PRO A 110 18.24 5.46 11.78
N TRP A 111 18.57 6.20 10.72
CA TRP A 111 19.19 5.60 9.55
C TRP A 111 20.58 5.08 9.94
N PRO A 112 20.94 3.82 9.60
CA PRO A 112 22.26 3.29 9.91
C PRO A 112 23.36 4.13 9.23
N ALA A 113 24.32 4.59 10.03
CA ALA A 113 25.46 5.32 9.52
C ALA A 113 26.26 4.44 8.53
N GLY A 114 26.61 4.99 7.37
CA GLY A 114 27.42 4.30 6.36
C GLY A 114 26.65 3.59 5.24
N VAL A 115 25.30 3.61 5.26
CA VAL A 115 24.51 3.20 4.09
C VAL A 115 24.31 4.42 3.18
N PRO A 116 24.89 4.44 1.95
CA PRO A 116 24.68 5.54 1.02
C PRO A 116 23.21 5.63 0.64
N ASP A 117 22.72 6.86 0.43
CA ASP A 117 21.39 7.04 -0.16
C ASP A 117 21.38 6.48 -1.57
N GLN A 118 20.44 5.59 -1.85
CA GLN A 118 20.09 5.29 -3.23
C GLN A 118 19.15 6.39 -3.74
N PRO A 119 19.48 7.03 -4.88
CA PRO A 119 18.63 8.04 -5.51
C PRO A 119 17.35 7.43 -6.11
#